data_AF-A0A086M7Y7-F1
#
_entry.id   AF-A0A086M7Y7-F1
#
_cell.length_a   1.000
_cell.length_b   1.000
_cell.length_c   1.000
_cell.angle_alpha   90.00
_cell.angle_beta   90.00
_cell.angle_gamma   90.00
#
_symmetry.space_group_name_H-M   'P 1'
#
loop_
_entity.id
_entity.type
_entity.pdbx_description
1 polymer ?
#
loop_
_entity_poly.entity_id
_entity_poly.type
_entity_poly.pdbx_seq_one_letter_code
_entity_poly.pdbx_strand_id
1 'polypeptide(L)'
;MKALLTKIQAEYEAMPRSLESRLRSLPSGELDPEAIEEMQQLKRTKNRILGVVKLIGELFQRKILGFPIVRDVVVDLVIKNEEPDEHFIECFVQLIATTGYYIDQNPKVKAVLDSWFGRLTELQKKPCYSKRLKCIIQDTLDMRKAEWRKKIHKERAKALSDLREQLETEEVLGGSVHAAQYGNIVVVGQRSNLNGAYAGYLKEQQETFDRKVAKLRPPAGAPPVGPGASSGANPVRR
;
A
#
# COMPACT_ATOMS: atom_id res chain seq x y z
N MET A 1 18.15 3.05 -2.37
CA MET A 1 17.34 2.00 -1.70
C MET A 1 17.88 1.63 -0.32
N LYS A 2 19.18 1.32 -0.16
CA LYS A 2 19.79 0.95 1.14
C LYS A 2 19.55 1.97 2.26
N ALA A 3 19.78 3.26 2.03
CA ALA A 3 19.55 4.31 3.03
C ALA A 3 18.10 4.40 3.56
N LEU A 4 17.10 4.11 2.71
CA LEU A 4 15.69 4.10 3.12
C LEU A 4 15.42 2.94 4.09
N LEU A 5 15.91 1.74 3.75
CA LEU A 5 15.77 0.55 4.59
C LEU A 5 16.48 0.73 5.94
N THR A 6 17.71 1.28 5.94
CA THR A 6 18.43 1.59 7.18
C THR A 6 17.66 2.55 8.07
N LYS A 7 17.04 3.59 7.49
CA LYS A 7 16.23 4.55 8.25
C LYS A 7 14.98 3.90 8.83
N ILE A 8 14.27 3.10 8.04
CA ILE A 8 13.06 2.39 8.52
C ILE A 8 13.40 1.41 9.63
N GLN A 9 14.53 0.71 9.50
CA GLN A 9 15.00 -0.22 10.50
C GLN A 9 15.35 0.49 11.81
N ALA A 10 16.05 1.63 11.75
CA ALA A 10 16.30 2.45 12.92
C ALA A 10 15.00 2.97 13.57
N GLU A 11 14.02 3.39 12.78
CA GLU A 11 12.71 3.83 13.27
C GLU A 11 11.91 2.69 13.92
N TYR A 12 12.02 1.48 13.36
CA TYR A 12 11.39 0.28 13.90
C TYR A 12 12.06 -0.18 15.19
N GLU A 13 13.38 -0.20 15.25
CA GLU A 13 14.14 -0.61 16.43
C GLU A 13 13.99 0.40 17.58
N ALA A 14 13.82 1.69 17.27
CA ALA A 14 13.52 2.73 18.24
C ALA A 14 12.06 2.71 18.75
N MET A 15 11.21 1.80 18.25
CA MET A 15 9.83 1.66 18.70
C MET A 15 9.80 1.12 20.15
N PRO A 16 9.11 1.79 21.08
CA PRO A 16 8.95 1.26 22.42
C PRO A 16 8.13 -0.03 22.40
N ARG A 17 8.50 -0.99 23.24
CA ARG A 17 7.86 -2.32 23.32
C ARG A 17 6.63 -2.35 24.22
N SER A 18 6.43 -1.30 25.01
CA SER A 18 5.27 -1.09 25.87
C SER A 18 4.94 0.40 25.86
N LEU A 19 3.66 0.73 25.98
CA LEU A 19 3.16 2.08 26.13
C LEU A 19 2.80 2.37 27.59
N GLU A 20 3.69 1.98 28.51
CA GLU A 20 3.61 2.36 29.91
C GLU A 20 3.45 3.87 30.03
N SER A 21 2.46 4.26 30.80
CA SER A 21 2.07 5.64 31.01
C SER A 21 2.03 5.88 32.50
N ARG A 22 2.84 6.81 33.01
CA ARG A 22 2.81 7.19 34.44
C ARG A 22 1.51 7.92 34.81
N LEU A 23 0.64 8.20 33.85
CA LEU A 23 -0.73 8.65 34.06
C LEU A 23 -1.60 7.64 34.82
N ARG A 24 -1.27 6.33 34.82
CA ARG A 24 -2.02 5.34 35.62
C ARG A 24 -1.86 5.56 37.13
N SER A 25 -0.81 6.26 37.56
CA SER A 25 -0.52 6.56 38.96
C SER A 25 -0.92 7.97 39.41
N LEU A 26 -1.44 8.82 38.50
CA LEU A 26 -1.78 10.20 38.82
C LEU A 26 -3.23 10.31 39.33
N PRO A 27 -3.48 11.07 40.42
CA PRO A 27 -4.83 11.29 40.95
C PRO A 27 -5.74 11.95 39.91
N SER A 28 -6.96 11.43 39.77
CA SER A 28 -7.99 12.03 38.94
C SER A 28 -8.42 13.39 39.52
N GLY A 29 -7.95 14.51 38.96
CA GLY A 29 -8.48 15.82 39.34
C GLY A 29 -7.65 17.04 38.97
N GLU A 30 -6.33 16.94 38.90
CA GLU A 30 -5.45 18.07 38.57
C GLU A 30 -4.74 17.81 37.23
N LEU A 31 -5.12 18.57 36.21
CA LEU A 31 -4.38 18.64 34.94
C LEU A 31 -3.19 19.57 35.14
N ASP A 32 -2.21 19.12 35.93
CA ASP A 32 -0.95 19.84 36.04
C ASP A 32 -0.25 19.90 34.67
N PRO A 33 0.51 20.97 34.39
CA PRO A 33 1.22 21.12 33.11
C PRO A 33 2.07 19.89 32.72
N GLU A 34 2.63 19.18 33.70
CA GLU A 34 3.43 17.97 33.51
C GLU A 34 2.59 16.78 32.99
N ALA A 35 1.38 16.59 33.52
CA ALA A 35 0.47 15.53 33.06
C ALA A 35 -0.01 15.79 31.61
N ILE A 36 -0.22 17.05 31.26
CA ILE A 36 -0.56 17.46 29.89
C ILE A 36 0.62 17.17 28.95
N GLU A 37 1.85 17.49 29.35
CA GLU A 37 3.04 17.21 28.55
C GLU A 37 3.23 15.71 28.34
N GLU A 38 3.10 14.89 29.38
CA GLU A 38 3.22 13.43 29.26
C GLU A 38 2.15 12.83 28.33
N MET A 39 0.89 13.29 28.44
CA MET A 39 -0.17 12.90 27.50
C MET A 39 0.20 13.24 26.05
N GLN A 40 0.78 14.42 25.81
CA GLN A 40 1.22 14.82 24.47
C GLN A 40 2.37 13.95 23.97
N GLN A 41 3.35 13.64 24.82
CA GLN A 41 4.47 12.76 24.47
C GLN A 41 4.00 11.34 24.14
N LEU A 42 3.08 10.79 24.94
CA LEU A 42 2.46 9.48 24.67
C LEU A 42 1.70 9.49 23.34
N LYS A 43 0.95 10.56 23.06
CA LYS A 43 0.23 10.72 21.78
C LYS A 43 1.20 10.80 20.59
N ARG A 44 2.31 11.55 20.71
CA ARG A 44 3.35 11.63 19.68
C ARG A 44 3.96 10.25 19.42
N THR A 45 4.25 9.51 20.48
CA THR A 45 4.80 8.14 20.41
C THR A 45 3.84 7.18 19.70
N LYS A 46 2.56 7.16 20.11
CA LYS A 46 1.50 6.39 19.46
C LYS A 46 1.37 6.70 17.96
N ASN A 47 1.40 7.99 17.61
CA ASN A 47 1.35 8.42 16.21
C ASN A 47 2.57 7.97 15.41
N ARG A 48 3.78 8.06 16.00
CA ARG A 48 5.03 7.59 15.37
C ARG A 48 4.96 6.10 15.11
N ILE A 49 4.54 5.31 16.10
CA ILE A 49 4.36 3.85 15.99
C ILE A 49 3.46 3.51 14.81
N LEU A 50 2.28 4.14 14.78
CA LEU A 50 1.32 3.89 13.73
C LEU A 50 1.86 4.29 12.35
N GLY A 51 2.60 5.41 12.28
CA GLY A 51 3.28 5.86 11.06
C GLY A 51 4.28 4.83 10.53
N VAL A 52 5.13 4.28 11.41
CA VAL A 52 6.11 3.24 11.06
C VAL A 52 5.41 1.97 10.56
N VAL A 53 4.38 1.48 11.28
CA VAL A 53 3.63 0.27 10.87
C VAL A 53 2.95 0.47 9.51
N LYS A 54 2.32 1.63 9.28
CA LYS A 54 1.73 1.97 7.97
C LYS A 54 2.79 1.98 6.88
N LEU A 55 3.93 2.62 7.12
CA LEU A 55 5.01 2.68 6.16
C LEU A 55 5.52 1.28 5.79
N ILE A 56 5.68 0.39 6.76
CA ILE A 56 6.07 -1.00 6.51
C ILE A 56 5.05 -1.71 5.62
N GLY A 57 3.75 -1.57 5.92
CA GLY A 57 2.69 -2.14 5.07
C GLY A 57 2.73 -1.62 3.63
N GLU A 58 2.94 -0.31 3.46
CA GLU A 58 3.08 0.32 2.15
C GLU A 58 4.28 -0.20 1.34
N LEU A 59 5.41 -0.43 2.00
CA LEU A 59 6.62 -0.91 1.34
C LEU A 59 6.54 -2.40 1.01
N PHE A 60 5.88 -3.20 1.86
CA PHE A 60 5.57 -4.59 1.56
C PHE A 60 4.74 -4.73 0.28
N GLN A 61 3.69 -3.91 0.13
CA GLN A 61 2.86 -3.94 -1.09
C GLN A 61 3.67 -3.65 -2.37
N ARG A 62 4.68 -2.77 -2.26
CA ARG A 62 5.59 -2.42 -3.37
C ARG A 62 6.73 -3.43 -3.58
N LYS A 63 6.71 -4.57 -2.87
CA LYS A 63 7.76 -5.61 -2.92
C LYS A 63 9.16 -5.10 -2.53
N ILE A 64 9.22 -3.99 -1.80
CA ILE A 64 10.47 -3.43 -1.26
C ILE A 64 10.89 -4.20 0.01
N LEU A 65 9.89 -4.61 0.81
CA LEU A 65 10.07 -5.45 1.98
C LEU A 65 9.49 -6.84 1.73
N GLY A 66 10.19 -7.85 2.23
CA GLY A 66 9.72 -9.23 2.22
C GLY A 66 8.75 -9.52 3.36
N PHE A 67 8.02 -10.63 3.23
CA PHE A 67 7.12 -11.15 4.26
C PHE A 67 7.77 -11.33 5.65
N PRO A 68 9.04 -11.78 5.80
CA PRO A 68 9.65 -11.94 7.11
C PRO A 68 9.60 -10.68 7.98
N ILE A 69 9.82 -9.50 7.38
CA ILE A 69 9.78 -8.22 8.09
C ILE A 69 8.38 -7.92 8.61
N VAL A 70 7.34 -8.16 7.80
CA VAL A 70 5.94 -7.98 8.21
C VAL A 70 5.58 -8.94 9.35
N ARG A 71 6.02 -10.19 9.26
CA ARG A 71 5.82 -11.19 10.33
C ARG A 71 6.48 -10.75 11.63
N ASP A 72 7.71 -10.26 11.58
CA ASP A 72 8.45 -9.85 12.78
C ASP A 72 7.77 -8.64 13.46
N VAL A 73 7.23 -7.72 12.66
CA VAL A 73 6.39 -6.61 13.17
C VAL A 73 5.13 -7.11 13.85
N VAL A 74 4.43 -8.10 13.28
CA VAL A 74 3.25 -8.70 13.91
C VAL A 74 3.62 -9.37 15.23
N VAL A 75 4.75 -10.08 15.25
CA VAL A 75 5.26 -10.72 16.47
C VAL A 75 5.46 -9.70 17.58
N ASP A 76 6.08 -8.57 17.23
CA ASP A 76 6.37 -7.48 18.15
C ASP A 76 5.13 -6.72 18.63
N LEU A 77 4.08 -6.63 17.80
CA LEU A 77 2.84 -5.94 18.16
C LEU A 77 1.92 -6.78 19.06
N VAL A 78 1.75 -8.08 18.78
CA VAL A 78 0.65 -8.86 19.40
C VAL A 78 0.97 -10.29 19.83
N ILE A 79 2.13 -10.85 19.45
CA ILE A 79 2.46 -12.25 19.76
C ILE A 79 3.36 -12.37 20.99
N LYS A 80 4.33 -11.45 21.16
CA LYS A 80 5.27 -11.50 22.29
C LYS A 80 4.59 -11.32 23.64
N ASN A 81 3.54 -10.51 23.68
CA ASN A 81 2.81 -10.21 24.91
C ASN A 81 1.45 -10.91 24.89
N GLU A 82 1.06 -11.51 26.01
CA GLU A 82 -0.24 -12.16 26.12
C GLU A 82 -1.39 -11.13 26.13
N GLU A 83 -1.12 -9.94 26.68
CA GLU A 83 -2.03 -8.80 26.75
C GLU A 83 -1.34 -7.53 26.22
N PRO A 84 -1.18 -7.40 24.90
CA PRO A 84 -0.58 -6.21 24.30
C PRO A 84 -1.46 -4.97 24.49
N ASP A 85 -0.83 -3.80 24.53
CA ASP A 85 -1.54 -2.52 24.60
C ASP A 85 -2.55 -2.37 23.44
N GLU A 86 -3.73 -1.81 23.73
CA GLU A 86 -4.80 -1.64 22.72
C GLU A 86 -4.30 -0.95 21.44
N HIS A 87 -3.42 0.03 21.59
CA HIS A 87 -2.82 0.76 20.48
C HIS A 87 -2.00 -0.14 19.54
N PHE A 88 -1.29 -1.14 20.06
CA PHE A 88 -0.56 -2.10 19.23
C PHE A 88 -1.50 -3.03 18.47
N ILE A 89 -2.61 -3.43 19.09
CA ILE A 89 -3.66 -4.21 18.43
C ILE A 89 -4.31 -3.39 17.30
N GLU A 90 -4.59 -2.10 17.53
CA GLU A 90 -5.09 -1.21 16.47
C GLU A 90 -4.08 -1.06 15.32
N CYS A 91 -2.79 -0.90 15.63
CA CYS A 91 -1.74 -0.85 14.61
C CYS A 91 -1.69 -2.15 13.79
N PHE A 92 -1.81 -3.30 14.46
CA PHE A 92 -1.83 -4.61 13.82
C PHE A 92 -3.03 -4.78 12.87
N VAL A 93 -4.23 -4.41 13.30
CA VAL A 93 -5.42 -4.41 12.43
C VAL A 93 -5.23 -3.51 11.20
N GLN A 94 -4.60 -2.34 11.36
CA GLN A 94 -4.29 -1.47 10.21
C GLN A 94 -3.24 -2.07 9.28
N LEU A 95 -2.27 -2.81 9.81
CA LEU A 95 -1.30 -3.56 9.01
C LEU A 95 -1.99 -4.69 8.22
N ILE A 96 -2.95 -5.40 8.82
CA ILE A 96 -3.76 -6.41 8.12
C ILE A 96 -4.58 -5.76 7.00
N ALA A 97 -5.21 -4.62 7.25
CA ALA A 97 -6.02 -3.93 6.23
C ALA A 97 -5.19 -3.51 5.00
N THR A 98 -3.87 -3.32 5.14
CA THR A 98 -2.99 -3.03 4.00
C THR A 98 -2.41 -4.30 3.39
N THR A 99 -1.84 -5.19 4.19
CA THR A 99 -1.04 -6.32 3.69
C THR A 99 -1.84 -7.59 3.46
N GLY A 100 -2.98 -7.74 4.15
CA GLY A 100 -3.69 -9.00 4.31
C GLY A 100 -4.16 -9.62 3.00
N TYR A 101 -4.72 -8.84 2.07
CA TYR A 101 -5.12 -9.33 0.74
C TYR A 101 -3.96 -10.04 0.02
N TYR A 102 -2.79 -9.40 -0.06
CA TYR A 102 -1.64 -9.98 -0.76
C TYR A 102 -1.05 -11.21 -0.06
N ILE A 103 -1.18 -11.30 1.26
CA ILE A 103 -0.73 -12.46 2.04
C ILE A 103 -1.70 -13.63 1.83
N ASP A 104 -3.01 -13.36 1.83
CA ASP A 104 -4.06 -14.38 1.64
C ASP A 104 -4.01 -15.00 0.23
N GLN A 105 -3.64 -14.21 -0.78
CA GLN A 105 -3.43 -14.69 -2.16
C GLN A 105 -2.20 -15.58 -2.34
N ASN A 106 -1.30 -15.66 -1.35
CA ASN A 106 -0.09 -16.47 -1.43
C ASN A 106 -0.23 -17.74 -0.57
N PRO A 107 -0.43 -18.93 -1.19
CA PRO A 107 -0.66 -20.18 -0.45
C PRO A 107 0.46 -20.53 0.54
N LYS A 108 1.70 -20.11 0.28
CA LYS A 108 2.85 -20.42 1.13
C LYS A 108 2.80 -19.75 2.50
N VAL A 109 2.14 -18.58 2.60
CA VAL A 109 2.09 -17.77 3.82
C VAL A 109 0.68 -17.58 4.36
N LYS A 110 -0.34 -18.07 3.64
CA LYS A 110 -1.75 -18.04 4.05
C LYS A 110 -1.98 -18.64 5.44
N ALA A 111 -1.34 -19.77 5.76
CA ALA A 111 -1.45 -20.39 7.08
C ALA A 111 -0.96 -19.49 8.22
N VAL A 112 0.02 -18.62 7.96
CA VAL A 112 0.50 -17.64 8.96
C VAL A 112 -0.56 -16.56 9.18
N LEU A 113 -1.26 -16.13 8.13
CA LEU A 113 -2.38 -15.20 8.25
C LEU A 113 -3.54 -15.83 9.03
N ASP A 114 -3.78 -17.14 8.88
CA ASP A 114 -4.78 -17.85 9.69
C ASP A 114 -4.44 -17.81 11.19
N SER A 115 -3.17 -18.00 11.55
CA SER A 115 -2.68 -17.83 12.93
C SER A 115 -2.91 -16.40 13.46
N TRP A 116 -2.69 -15.37 12.64
CA TRP A 116 -2.93 -13.97 13.00
C TRP A 116 -4.40 -13.68 13.30
N PHE A 117 -5.32 -14.24 12.51
CA PHE A 117 -6.76 -14.14 12.74
C PHE A 117 -7.21 -14.98 13.96
N GLY A 118 -6.54 -16.10 14.23
CA GLY A 118 -6.69 -16.83 15.49
C GLY A 118 -6.34 -15.96 16.69
N ARG A 119 -5.18 -15.27 16.64
CA ARG A 119 -4.75 -14.34 17.70
C ARG A 119 -5.73 -13.20 17.92
N LEU A 120 -6.26 -12.59 16.85
CA LEU A 120 -7.30 -11.56 16.96
C LEU A 120 -8.54 -12.09 17.68
N THR A 121 -8.95 -13.31 17.37
CA THR A 121 -10.12 -13.96 18.00
C THR A 121 -9.91 -14.20 19.48
N GLU A 122 -8.70 -14.61 19.90
CA GLU A 122 -8.32 -14.74 21.31
C GLU A 122 -8.39 -13.39 22.02
N LEU A 123 -7.75 -12.36 21.45
CA LEU A 123 -7.71 -11.01 22.02
C LEU A 123 -9.12 -10.44 22.16
N GLN A 124 -10.00 -10.62 21.18
CA GLN A 124 -11.38 -10.14 21.22
C GLN A 124 -12.17 -10.68 22.44
N LYS A 125 -11.90 -11.92 22.86
CA LYS A 125 -12.58 -12.57 23.98
C LYS A 125 -12.09 -12.10 25.34
N LYS A 126 -10.89 -11.48 25.42
CA LYS A 126 -10.35 -11.04 26.72
C LYS A 126 -11.19 -9.92 27.32
N PRO A 127 -11.49 -9.98 28.64
CA PRO A 127 -12.34 -8.98 29.29
C PRO A 127 -11.64 -7.63 29.50
N CYS A 128 -10.30 -7.59 29.54
CA CYS A 128 -9.52 -6.38 29.79
C CYS A 128 -9.60 -5.32 28.68
N TYR A 129 -10.03 -5.69 27.47
CA TYR A 129 -10.11 -4.77 26.35
C TYR A 129 -11.45 -4.04 26.22
N SER A 130 -11.37 -2.80 25.77
CA SER A 130 -12.49 -1.92 25.49
C SER A 130 -13.43 -2.51 24.43
N LYS A 131 -14.73 -2.19 24.55
CA LYS A 131 -15.75 -2.58 23.55
C LYS A 131 -15.38 -2.06 22.16
N ARG A 132 -14.82 -0.85 22.07
CA ARG A 132 -14.34 -0.24 20.83
C ARG A 132 -13.31 -1.13 20.14
N LEU A 133 -12.29 -1.58 20.88
CA LEU A 133 -11.27 -2.45 20.31
C LEU A 133 -11.87 -3.76 19.82
N LYS A 134 -12.79 -4.36 20.58
CA LYS A 134 -13.50 -5.59 20.18
C LYS A 134 -14.30 -5.41 18.89
N CYS A 135 -14.93 -4.26 18.68
CA CYS A 135 -15.59 -3.91 17.42
C CYS A 135 -14.59 -3.76 16.27
N ILE A 136 -13.47 -3.08 16.48
CA ILE A 136 -12.41 -2.95 15.45
C ILE A 136 -11.86 -4.33 15.04
N ILE A 137 -11.66 -5.22 16.01
CA ILE A 137 -11.27 -6.60 15.74
C ILE A 137 -12.36 -7.32 14.94
N GLN A 138 -13.63 -7.19 15.34
CA GLN A 138 -14.76 -7.80 14.64
C GLN A 138 -14.83 -7.36 13.18
N ASP A 139 -14.72 -6.05 12.91
CA ASP A 139 -14.71 -5.48 11.56
C ASP A 139 -13.59 -6.09 10.71
N THR A 140 -12.44 -6.39 11.33
CA THR A 140 -11.30 -7.02 10.65
C THR A 140 -11.55 -8.47 10.31
N LEU A 141 -12.16 -9.24 11.23
CA LEU A 141 -12.56 -10.62 10.98
C LEU A 141 -13.57 -10.69 9.83
N ASP A 142 -14.57 -9.82 9.85
CA ASP A 142 -15.63 -9.80 8.84
C ASP A 142 -15.12 -9.31 7.48
N MET A 143 -14.16 -8.37 7.47
CA MET A 143 -13.46 -7.97 6.24
C MET A 143 -12.80 -9.16 5.54
N ARG A 144 -12.20 -10.10 6.27
CA ARG A 144 -11.61 -11.30 5.66
C ARG A 144 -12.67 -12.30 5.18
N LYS A 145 -13.77 -12.49 5.95
CA LYS A 145 -14.90 -13.34 5.52
C LYS A 145 -15.56 -12.82 4.24
N ALA A 146 -15.59 -11.49 4.08
CA ALA A 146 -16.04 -10.84 2.85
C ALA A 146 -15.01 -10.89 1.71
N GLU A 147 -13.97 -11.73 1.82
CA GLU A 147 -12.89 -11.86 0.85
C GLU A 147 -12.25 -10.51 0.49
N TRP A 148 -12.02 -9.69 1.52
CA TRP A 148 -11.44 -8.34 1.41
C TRP A 148 -12.32 -7.34 0.65
N ARG A 149 -13.56 -7.68 0.26
CA ARG A 149 -14.45 -6.77 -0.46
C ARG A 149 -15.15 -5.81 0.51
N LYS A 150 -15.08 -4.51 0.23
CA LYS A 150 -15.74 -3.45 1.00
C LYS A 150 -16.57 -2.55 0.10
N LYS A 151 -17.83 -2.35 0.46
CA LYS A 151 -18.71 -1.37 -0.19
C LYS A 151 -18.32 0.04 0.23
N ILE A 152 -18.07 0.91 -0.74
CA ILE A 152 -17.75 2.33 -0.54
C ILE A 152 -18.87 3.17 -1.18
N HIS A 153 -19.46 4.08 -0.42
CA HIS A 153 -20.53 4.97 -0.89
C HIS A 153 -20.02 6.34 -1.38
N LYS A 154 -18.71 6.59 -1.31
CA LYS A 154 -18.08 7.79 -1.86
C LYS A 154 -17.44 7.51 -3.22
N GLU A 155 -17.76 8.33 -4.20
CA GLU A 155 -17.01 8.43 -5.44
C GLU A 155 -15.63 9.05 -5.15
N ARG A 156 -14.58 8.35 -5.56
CA ARG A 156 -13.22 8.88 -5.69
C ARG A 156 -13.00 9.11 -7.19
N ALA A 157 -12.19 10.09 -7.57
CA ALA A 157 -11.77 10.25 -8.96
C ALA A 157 -11.21 8.92 -9.49
N LYS A 158 -11.88 8.35 -10.50
CA LYS A 158 -11.53 7.09 -11.15
C LYS A 158 -10.69 7.38 -12.39
N ALA A 159 -9.77 6.49 -12.73
CA ALA A 159 -9.10 6.57 -14.02
C ALA A 159 -10.11 6.27 -15.14
N LEU A 160 -9.85 6.78 -16.36
CA LEU A 160 -10.73 6.57 -17.50
C LEU A 160 -10.89 5.07 -17.86
N SER A 161 -9.88 4.24 -17.54
CA SER A 161 -9.93 2.78 -17.67
C SER A 161 -10.96 2.15 -16.71
N ASP A 162 -10.94 2.59 -15.46
CA ASP A 162 -11.80 2.05 -14.40
C ASP A 162 -13.28 2.43 -14.64
N LEU A 163 -13.51 3.55 -15.33
CA LEU A 163 -14.85 3.95 -15.80
C LEU A 163 -15.37 3.02 -16.90
N ARG A 164 -14.52 2.56 -17.82
CA ARG A 164 -14.93 1.65 -18.91
C ARG A 164 -15.28 0.27 -18.39
N GLU A 165 -14.44 -0.26 -17.49
CA GLU A 165 -14.69 -1.55 -16.84
C GLU A 165 -15.95 -1.49 -15.96
N GLN A 166 -16.22 -0.34 -15.34
CA GLN A 166 -17.48 -0.12 -14.63
C GLN A 166 -18.69 -0.08 -15.54
N LEU A 167 -18.64 0.66 -16.66
CA LEU A 167 -19.74 0.67 -17.64
C LEU A 167 -20.07 -0.74 -18.13
N GLU A 168 -19.05 -1.55 -18.40
CA GLU A 168 -19.24 -2.96 -18.79
C GLU A 168 -19.89 -3.78 -17.66
N THR A 169 -19.45 -3.60 -16.40
CA THR A 169 -20.12 -4.24 -15.26
C THR A 169 -21.55 -3.73 -15.01
N GLU A 170 -21.81 -2.43 -15.24
CA GLU A 170 -23.14 -1.82 -15.11
C GLU A 170 -24.10 -2.35 -16.17
N GLU A 171 -23.62 -2.53 -17.41
CA GLU A 171 -24.40 -3.16 -18.48
C GLU A 171 -24.71 -4.62 -18.17
N VAL A 172 -23.75 -5.40 -17.67
CA VAL A 172 -23.94 -6.81 -17.28
C VAL A 172 -24.90 -6.95 -16.09
N LEU A 173 -24.88 -6.02 -15.13
CA LEU A 173 -25.76 -6.02 -13.96
C LEU A 173 -27.15 -5.41 -14.20
N GLY A 174 -27.50 -5.03 -15.44
CA GLY A 174 -28.85 -4.58 -15.78
C GLY A 174 -29.08 -3.06 -15.64
N GLY A 175 -28.02 -2.27 -15.78
CA GLY A 175 -28.06 -0.81 -15.85
C GLY A 175 -27.72 -0.08 -14.55
N SER A 176 -27.58 1.24 -14.68
CA SER A 176 -27.10 2.14 -13.60
C SER A 176 -27.93 2.08 -12.32
N VAL A 177 -29.23 1.80 -12.40
CA VAL A 177 -30.14 1.72 -11.25
C VAL A 177 -29.86 0.49 -10.38
N HIS A 178 -29.59 -0.67 -10.99
CA HIS A 178 -29.26 -1.89 -10.26
C HIS A 178 -27.82 -1.85 -9.74
N ALA A 179 -26.88 -1.29 -10.50
CA ALA A 179 -25.49 -1.13 -10.07
C ALA A 179 -25.33 -0.14 -8.89
N ALA A 180 -26.09 0.96 -8.87
CA ALA A 180 -26.05 1.96 -7.80
C ALA A 180 -26.49 1.40 -6.43
N GLN A 181 -27.36 0.39 -6.40
CA GLN A 181 -27.81 -0.26 -5.15
C GLN A 181 -26.68 -0.99 -4.40
N TYR A 182 -25.61 -1.39 -5.10
CA TYR A 182 -24.51 -2.14 -4.49
C TYR A 182 -23.36 -1.23 -3.99
N GLY A 183 -23.33 0.04 -4.39
CA GLY A 183 -22.21 0.95 -4.16
C GLY A 183 -20.91 0.49 -4.85
N ASN A 184 -19.88 1.34 -4.87
CA ASN A 184 -18.58 0.95 -5.44
C ASN A 184 -17.95 -0.13 -4.54
N ILE A 185 -17.74 -1.34 -5.04
CA ILE A 185 -17.02 -2.39 -4.32
C ILE A 185 -15.52 -2.19 -4.52
N VAL A 186 -14.76 -2.05 -3.44
CA VAL A 186 -13.30 -1.98 -3.46
C VAL A 186 -12.73 -3.12 -2.64
N VAL A 187 -11.67 -3.75 -3.14
CA VAL A 187 -10.91 -4.75 -2.40
C VAL A 187 -9.93 -4.04 -1.47
N VAL A 188 -10.09 -4.22 -0.17
CA VAL A 188 -9.25 -3.62 0.86
C VAL A 188 -7.83 -4.16 0.75
N GLY A 189 -6.85 -3.26 0.81
CA GLY A 189 -5.43 -3.60 0.67
C GLY A 189 -4.98 -3.74 -0.78
N GLN A 190 -5.87 -3.98 -1.75
CA GLN A 190 -5.51 -4.01 -3.17
C GLN A 190 -5.26 -2.59 -3.69
N ARG A 191 -4.08 -2.36 -4.26
CA ARG A 191 -3.74 -1.11 -4.95
C ARG A 191 -3.73 -1.33 -6.45
N SER A 192 -4.84 -1.03 -7.12
CA SER A 192 -4.99 -1.10 -8.58
C SER A 192 -3.93 -0.28 -9.33
N ASN A 193 -3.51 0.85 -8.77
CA ASN A 193 -2.47 1.71 -9.34
C ASN A 193 -1.03 1.14 -9.29
N LEU A 194 -0.78 0.05 -8.54
CA LEU A 194 0.51 -0.65 -8.56
C LEU A 194 0.57 -1.68 -9.70
N ASN A 195 -0.58 -2.12 -10.22
CA ASN A 195 -0.68 -3.13 -11.28
C ASN A 195 -0.55 -2.51 -12.68
N GLY A 196 0.56 -1.82 -12.92
CA GLY A 196 1.14 -1.75 -14.26
C GLY A 196 0.39 -0.95 -15.32
N ALA A 197 -0.73 -0.25 -15.04
CA ALA A 197 -1.36 0.61 -16.05
C ALA A 197 -0.37 1.64 -16.63
N TYR A 198 0.46 2.24 -15.77
CA TYR A 198 1.53 3.13 -16.21
C TYR A 198 2.71 2.39 -16.86
N ALA A 199 3.02 1.17 -16.43
CA ALA A 199 4.06 0.35 -17.04
C ALA A 199 3.68 -0.11 -18.45
N GLY A 200 2.41 -0.45 -18.67
CA GLY A 200 1.84 -0.76 -19.99
C GLY A 200 1.89 0.45 -20.91
N TYR A 201 1.48 1.62 -20.41
CA TYR A 201 1.63 2.89 -21.14
C TYR A 201 3.10 3.18 -21.50
N LEU A 202 4.05 3.05 -20.56
CA LEU A 202 5.47 3.26 -20.85
C LEU A 202 6.01 2.27 -21.88
N LYS A 203 5.57 1.01 -21.84
CA LYS A 203 5.94 -0.01 -22.82
C LYS A 203 5.38 0.31 -24.21
N GLU A 204 4.13 0.75 -24.28
CA GLU A 204 3.49 1.19 -25.53
C GLU A 204 4.16 2.45 -26.12
N GLN A 205 4.58 3.40 -25.26
CA GLN A 205 5.36 4.56 -25.68
C GLN A 205 6.75 4.17 -26.19
N GLN A 206 7.40 3.21 -25.55
CA GLN A 206 8.69 2.67 -26.01
C GLN A 206 8.55 2.00 -27.38
N GLU A 207 7.54 1.15 -27.58
CA GLU A 207 7.25 0.53 -28.88
C GLU A 207 6.93 1.59 -29.95
N THR A 208 6.20 2.65 -29.59
CA THR A 208 5.88 3.77 -30.50
C THR A 208 7.14 4.55 -30.88
N PHE A 209 8.04 4.79 -29.92
CA PHE A 209 9.33 5.42 -30.15
C PHE A 209 10.20 4.56 -31.06
N ASP A 210 10.35 3.27 -30.75
CA ASP A 210 11.14 2.33 -31.53
C ASP A 210 10.63 2.22 -32.98
N ARG A 211 9.30 2.21 -33.18
CA ARG A 211 8.68 2.26 -34.52
C ARG A 211 9.00 3.55 -35.27
N LYS A 212 8.98 4.69 -34.60
CA LYS A 212 9.33 5.99 -35.21
C LYS A 212 10.80 6.06 -35.55
N VAL A 213 11.68 5.58 -34.67
CA VAL A 213 13.13 5.48 -34.90
C VAL A 213 13.44 4.53 -36.06
N ALA A 214 12.76 3.38 -36.15
CA ALA A 214 12.90 2.44 -37.26
C ALA A 214 12.48 3.06 -38.61
N LYS A 215 11.45 3.90 -38.62
CA LYS A 215 11.03 4.66 -39.82
C LYS A 215 11.99 5.78 -40.20
N LEU A 216 12.78 6.29 -39.25
CA LEU A 216 13.77 7.34 -39.48
C LEU A 216 15.17 6.79 -39.83
N ARG A 217 15.38 5.47 -39.71
CA ARG A 217 16.65 4.84 -40.07
C ARG A 217 16.70 4.70 -41.60
N PRO A 218 17.69 5.29 -42.29
CA PRO A 218 17.82 5.08 -43.73
C PRO A 218 18.09 3.60 -44.03
N PRO A 219 17.62 3.07 -45.17
CA PRO A 219 17.85 1.68 -45.54
C PRO A 219 19.34 1.39 -45.59
N ALA A 220 19.77 0.32 -44.91
CA ALA A 220 21.13 -0.17 -44.97
C ALA A 220 21.43 -0.60 -46.42
N GLY A 221 22.13 0.27 -47.17
CA GLY A 221 22.43 0.05 -48.58
C GLY A 221 22.51 1.30 -49.46
N ALA A 222 22.36 2.52 -48.94
CA ALA A 222 22.64 3.72 -49.74
C ALA A 222 24.16 3.80 -50.03
N PRO A 223 24.60 3.83 -51.31
CA PRO A 223 26.02 3.91 -51.64
C PRO A 223 26.59 5.26 -51.20
N PRO A 224 27.88 5.32 -50.82
CA PRO A 224 28.51 6.57 -50.40
C PRO A 224 28.57 7.53 -51.59
N VAL A 225 27.93 8.70 -51.46
CA VAL A 225 28.12 9.81 -52.39
C VAL A 225 29.54 10.33 -52.18
N GLY A 226 30.45 9.98 -53.08
CA GLY A 226 31.84 10.44 -53.04
C GLY A 226 31.97 11.94 -53.31
N PRO A 227 33.05 12.59 -52.87
CA PRO A 227 33.26 14.02 -53.10
C PRO A 227 33.68 14.25 -54.55
N GLY A 228 32.78 14.82 -55.36
CA GLY A 228 33.10 15.29 -56.70
C GLY A 228 34.01 16.52 -56.64
N ALA A 229 35.31 16.30 -56.81
CA ALA A 229 36.30 17.35 -56.99
C ALA A 229 36.13 18.05 -58.35
N SER A 230 36.32 19.36 -58.32
CA SER A 230 36.33 20.31 -59.43
C SER A 230 37.34 20.00 -60.54
N SER A 231 36.95 20.22 -61.80
CA SER A 231 37.86 20.68 -62.87
C SER A 231 37.05 21.38 -63.96
N GLY A 232 37.29 22.68 -64.13
CA GLY A 232 36.65 23.50 -65.15
C GLY A 232 37.30 23.36 -66.53
N ALA A 233 36.55 23.74 -67.56
CA ALA A 233 37.07 24.26 -68.83
C ALA A 233 35.98 25.07 -69.54
N ASN A 234 36.26 26.36 -69.73
CA ASN A 234 35.52 27.26 -70.61
C ASN A 234 35.93 26.95 -72.07
N PRO A 235 35.11 27.28 -73.09
CA PRO A 235 35.53 28.43 -73.89
C PRO A 235 34.39 29.34 -74.41
N VAL A 236 34.77 30.61 -74.49
CA VAL A 236 34.10 31.74 -75.15
C VAL A 236 33.94 31.49 -76.65
N ARG A 237 32.81 31.93 -77.24
CA ARG A 237 32.66 32.15 -78.69
C ARG A 237 32.20 33.59 -78.96
N ARG A 238 33.09 34.31 -79.69
CA ARG A 238 32.93 35.54 -80.50
C ARG A 238 32.12 36.70 -79.94
#